data_AF-A0A4Y2ATQ2-F1
#
_entry.id   AF-A0A4Y2ATQ2-F1
#
_cell.length_a   1.000
_cell.length_b   1.000
_cell.length_c   1.000
_cell.angle_alpha   90.00
_cell.angle_beta   90.00
_cell.angle_gamma   90.00
#
_symmetry.space_group_name_H-M   'P 1'
#
loop_
_entity.id
_entity.type
_entity.pdbx_description
1 polymer ?
#
loop_
_entity_poly.entity_id
_entity_poly.type
_entity_poly.pdbx_seq_one_letter_code
_entity_poly.pdbx_strand_id
1 'polypeptide(L)' 'MRAMWAMVRGFLSEKIRNRVYFHSKVEELLDFFPPSVLPVEYGGEVQDISMETWLRKANKEHEANTMKGQPNYY' A
#
# COMPACT_ATOMS: atom_id res chain seq x y z
N MET A 1 -8.95 0.41 15.30
CA MET A 1 -8.32 -0.79 14.69
C MET A 1 -9.02 -2.11 15.01
N ARG A 2 -9.20 -2.50 16.29
CA ARG A 2 -9.75 -3.84 16.65
C ARG A 2 -11.16 -4.13 16.10
N ALA A 3 -12.08 -3.16 16.15
CA ALA A 3 -13.43 -3.31 15.61
C ALA A 3 -13.43 -3.47 14.08
N MET A 4 -12.63 -2.68 13.36
CA MET A 4 -12.45 -2.80 11.90
C MET A 4 -11.86 -4.15 11.52
N TRP A 5 -10.83 -4.62 12.24
CA TRP A 5 -10.25 -5.94 12.02
C TRP A 5 -11.29 -7.06 12.22
N ALA A 6 -12.16 -6.95 13.23
CA ALA A 6 -13.20 -7.94 13.48
C ALA A 6 -14.21 -8.06 12.32
N MET A 7 -14.54 -6.94 11.66
CA MET A 7 -15.42 -6.95 10.48
C MET A 7 -14.76 -7.63 9.27
N VAL A 8 -13.46 -7.43 9.06
CA VAL A 8 -12.76 -7.92 7.84
C VAL A 8 -12.22 -9.35 8.01
N ARG A 9 -11.78 -9.75 9.22
CA ARG A 9 -11.08 -11.02 9.46
C ARG A 9 -11.85 -12.27 9.06
N GLY A 10 -13.19 -12.22 9.05
CA GLY A 10 -14.06 -13.33 8.66
C GLY A 10 -13.95 -13.69 7.18
N PHE A 11 -13.58 -12.73 6.34
CA PHE A 11 -13.44 -12.89 4.89
C PHE A 11 -12.02 -13.28 4.46
N LEU A 12 -11.05 -13.25 5.37
CA LEU A 12 -9.64 -13.54 5.09
C LEU A 12 -9.33 -15.01 5.40
N SER A 13 -8.57 -15.66 4.52
CA SER A 13 -8.04 -17.01 4.79
C SER A 13 -7.03 -16.99 5.94
N GLU A 14 -6.80 -18.15 6.57
CA GLU A 14 -5.84 -18.27 7.66
C GLU A 14 -4.43 -17.80 7.26
N LYS A 15 -3.99 -18.16 6.05
CA LYS A 15 -2.73 -17.70 5.47
C LYS A 15 -2.61 -16.17 5.43
N ILE A 16 -3.69 -15.47 5.06
CA ILE A 16 -3.69 -14.01 4.98
C ILE A 16 -3.76 -13.39 6.37
N ARG A 17 -4.58 -13.94 7.28
CA ARG A 17 -4.65 -13.48 8.67
C ARG A 17 -3.29 -13.51 9.36
N ASN A 18 -2.47 -14.54 9.11
CA ASN A 18 -1.12 -14.66 9.67
C ASN A 18 -0.09 -13.71 9.06
N ARG A 19 -0.46 -12.92 8.04
CA ARG A 19 0.41 -11.93 7.37
C ARG A 19 0.02 -10.48 7.64
N VAL A 20 -1.02 -10.27 8.46
CA VAL A 20 -1.44 -8.93 8.87
C VAL A 20 -0.77 -8.60 10.21
N TYR A 21 0.09 -7.59 10.21
CA TYR A 21 0.80 -7.11 11.39
C TYR A 21 0.22 -5.75 11.82
N PHE A 22 0.01 -5.56 13.12
CA PHE A 22 -0.42 -4.29 13.69
C PHE A 22 0.72 -3.75 14.54
N HIS A 23 1.37 -2.70 14.05
CA HIS A 23 2.49 -2.06 14.72
C HIS A 23 2.02 -0.99 15.68
N SER A 24 2.63 -0.93 16.87
CA SER A 24 2.32 0.12 17.86
C SER A 24 3.22 1.33 17.70
N LYS A 25 4.41 1.13 17.12
CA LYS A 25 5.36 2.18 16.82
C LYS A 25 5.89 2.04 15.40
N VAL A 26 6.34 3.14 14.83
CA VAL A 26 6.78 3.22 13.43
C VAL A 26 8.11 2.50 13.24
N GLU A 27 8.97 2.48 14.25
CA GLU A 27 10.31 1.87 14.16
C GLU A 27 10.25 0.36 13.97
N GLU A 28 9.15 -0.28 14.38
CA GLU A 28 8.88 -1.71 14.16
C GLU A 28 8.80 -2.07 12.66
N LEU A 29 8.61 -1.08 11.76
CA LEU A 29 8.64 -1.31 10.32
C LEU A 29 10.04 -1.67 9.81
N LEU A 30 11.10 -1.20 10.50
CA LEU A 30 12.48 -1.46 10.12
C LEU A 30 12.91 -2.92 10.33
N ASP A 31 12.16 -3.67 11.14
CA ASP A 31 12.35 -5.12 11.28
C ASP A 31 11.90 -5.89 10.02
N PHE A 32 11.09 -5.27 9.16
CA PHE A 32 10.50 -5.90 7.97
C PHE A 32 11.00 -5.28 6.66
N PHE A 33 11.34 -3.99 6.67
CA PHE A 33 11.76 -3.25 5.49
C PHE A 33 13.07 -2.50 5.74
N PRO A 34 14.01 -2.50 4.78
CA PRO A 34 15.21 -1.69 4.91
C PRO A 34 14.87 -0.18 4.90
N PRO A 35 15.62 0.67 5.62
CA PRO A 35 15.36 2.12 5.66
C PRO A 35 15.33 2.78 4.27
N SER A 36 16.14 2.28 3.34
CA SER A 36 16.31 2.84 2.00
C SER A 36 15.07 2.79 1.11
N VAL A 37 14.05 1.98 1.46
CA VAL A 37 12.79 1.91 0.71
C VAL A 37 11.63 2.60 1.41
N LEU A 38 11.83 3.03 2.66
CA LEU A 38 10.80 3.68 3.45
C LEU A 38 10.93 5.20 3.38
N PRO A 39 9.81 5.92 3.38
CA PRO A 39 9.78 7.36 3.62
C PRO A 39 10.40 7.77 4.95
N VAL A 40 10.94 8.99 5.01
CA VAL A 40 11.52 9.56 6.24
C VAL A 40 10.51 9.63 7.39
N GLU A 41 9.23 9.85 7.10
CA GLU A 41 8.14 9.87 8.09
C GLU A 41 7.90 8.51 8.74
N TYR A 42 8.35 7.43 8.08
CA TYR A 42 8.28 6.07 8.59
C TYR A 42 9.65 5.55 9.11
N GLY A 43 10.61 6.46 9.35
CA GLY A 43 11.95 6.12 9.83
C GLY A 43 12.92 5.64 8.75
N GLY A 44 12.60 5.86 7.47
CA GLY A 44 13.45 5.52 6.34
C GLY A 44 14.26 6.71 5.78
N GLU A 45 14.72 6.56 4.54
CA GLU A 45 15.62 7.50 3.87
C GLU A 45 15.01 8.16 2.62
N VAL A 46 13.83 7.72 2.18
CA VAL A 46 13.16 8.23 0.99
C VAL A 46 12.51 9.59 1.29
N GLN A 47 12.96 10.64 0.62
CA GLN A 47 12.50 12.03 0.83
C GLN A 47 11.27 12.39 -0.02
N ASP A 48 11.14 11.84 -1.22
CA ASP A 48 10.02 12.13 -2.12
C ASP A 48 9.06 10.94 -2.18
N ILE A 49 7.87 11.13 -1.64
CA ILE A 49 6.78 10.15 -1.65
C ILE A 49 5.75 10.39 -2.75
N SER A 50 6.05 11.28 -3.71
CA SER A 50 5.12 11.63 -4.77
C SER A 50 4.58 10.39 -5.46
N MET A 51 3.27 10.19 -5.33
CA MET A 51 2.56 9.12 -6.01
C MET A 51 2.37 9.42 -7.50
N GLU A 52 2.74 10.61 -7.97
CA GLU A 52 2.50 11.06 -9.34
C GLU A 52 3.05 10.07 -10.37
N THR A 53 4.27 9.57 -10.16
CA THR A 53 4.89 8.60 -11.07
C THR A 53 4.15 7.27 -11.08
N TRP A 54 3.70 6.79 -9.91
CA TRP A 54 2.90 5.58 -9.82
C TRP A 54 1.51 5.77 -10.46
N LEU A 55 0.84 6.89 -10.18
CA LEU A 55 -0.48 7.23 -10.71
C LEU A 55 -0.46 7.35 -12.24
N ARG A 56 0.54 8.05 -12.79
CA ARG A 56 0.74 8.15 -14.25
C ARG A 56 0.91 6.77 -14.89
N LYS A 57 1.68 5.88 -14.24
CA LYS A 57 1.86 4.50 -14.71
C LYS A 57 0.55 3.70 -14.63
N ALA A 58 -0.15 3.76 -13.49
CA ALA A 58 -1.41 3.07 -13.28
C ALA A 58 -2.49 3.52 -14.28
N ASN A 59 -2.60 4.83 -14.55
CA ASN A 59 -3.52 5.37 -15.54
C ASN A 59 -3.21 4.84 -16.95
N LYS A 60 -1.94 4.85 -17.36
CA LYS A 60 -1.51 4.31 -18.65
C LYS A 60 -1.78 2.80 -18.80
N GLU A 61 -1.59 2.02 -17.74
CA GLU A 61 -1.90 0.57 -17.75
C GLU A 61 -3.41 0.30 -17.76
N HIS A 62 -4.19 1.14 -17.10
CA HIS A 62 -5.65 1.08 -17.15
C HIS A 62 -6.18 1.35 -18.58
N GLU A 63 -5.64 2.36 -19.27
CA GLU A 63 -5.96 2.65 -20.68
C GLU A 63 -5.69 1.43 -21.59
N ALA A 64 -4.58 0.73 -21.37
CA ALA A 64 -4.20 -0.46 -22.15
C ALA A 64 -5.11 -1.69 -21.92
N ASN A 65 -5.85 -1.74 -20.80
CA ASN A 65 -6.65 -2.90 -20.40
C ASN A 65 -8.16 -2.62 -20.29
N THR A 66 -8.67 -1.59 -20.97
CA THR A 66 -10.11 -1.28 -20.94
C THR A 66 -10.93 -2.26 -21.78
N MET A 67 -11.90 -2.95 -21.15
CA MET A 67 -12.85 -3.86 -21.82
C MET A 67 -13.96 -3.12 -22.62
N LYS A 68 -13.72 -1.86 -23.05
CA LYS A 68 -14.66 -0.76 -23.42
C LYS A 68 -15.02 0.15 -22.22
N GLY A 69 -14.34 1.29 -22.08
CA GLY A 69 -14.69 2.32 -21.09
C GLY A 69 -13.89 3.60 -21.29
N GLN A 70 -14.54 4.76 -21.21
CA GLN A 70 -14.08 6.08 -21.69
C GLN A 70 -12.68 6.52 -21.21
N PRO A 71 -11.96 7.31 -22.03
CA PRO A 71 -10.67 7.87 -21.66
C PRO A 71 -10.81 8.91 -20.54
N ASN A 72 -9.80 8.97 -19.65
CA ASN A 72 -9.74 9.89 -18.54
C ASN A 72 -9.01 11.18 -18.97
N TYR A 73 -9.57 12.36 -18.69
CA TYR A 73 -9.07 13.67 -19.17
C TYR A 73 -8.17 14.39 -18.14
N TYR A 74 -7.46 13.63 -17.30
CA TYR A 74 -6.46 14.18 -16.38
C TYR A 74 -5.05 13.87 -16.88
#